data_AF-A0A0B1RRN5-F1
#
_entry.id   AF-A0A0B1RRN5-F1
#
_cell.length_a   1.000
_cell.length_b   1.000
_cell.length_c   1.000
_cell.angle_alpha   90.00
_cell.angle_beta   90.00
_cell.angle_gamma   90.00
#
_symmetry.space_group_name_H-M   'P 1'
#
loop_
_entity.id
_entity.type
_entity.pdbx_description
1 polymer ?
#
loop_
_entity_poly.entity_id
_entity_poly.type
_entity_poly.pdbx_seq_one_letter_code
_entity_poly.pdbx_strand_id
1 'polypeptide(L)'
;MPFVQMVKEQYEKKGMAALASACPFDQAAVLLENREYIENSLELDRFSIKFTDEADVEPIISETVVPGAPLMHFFPPREGVSLTARNVHVANALFDMNVEVMDGDSVAVVARKLRRLNKSIKPRFNVTLWRYQDPVGGDRKMISCLDPLAIHEKLEDSAVFTVDTEKKTVSVSNNGKAYPIGDTIVYVAQ
;
A
#
# COMPACT_ATOMS: atom_id res chain seq x y z
N MET A 1 -41.23 -10.81 4.56
CA MET A 1 -39.90 -11.07 5.19
C MET A 1 -38.85 -10.32 4.39
N PRO A 2 -37.80 -9.75 5.03
CA PRO A 2 -36.80 -8.90 4.39
C PRO A 2 -36.11 -9.54 3.18
N PHE A 3 -35.73 -10.81 3.28
CA PHE A 3 -35.08 -11.54 2.19
C PHE A 3 -35.95 -11.64 0.93
N VAL A 4 -37.23 -12.00 1.07
CA VAL A 4 -38.17 -12.14 -0.06
C VAL A 4 -38.39 -10.80 -0.76
N GLN A 5 -38.41 -9.69 0.00
CA GLN A 5 -38.54 -8.35 -0.56
C GLN A 5 -37.29 -7.98 -1.39
N MET A 6 -36.09 -8.24 -0.85
CA MET A 6 -34.84 -8.02 -1.57
C MET A 6 -34.78 -8.81 -2.89
N VAL A 7 -35.21 -10.08 -2.89
CA VAL A 7 -35.23 -10.91 -4.11
C VAL A 7 -36.21 -10.36 -5.15
N LYS A 8 -37.41 -9.90 -4.74
CA LYS A 8 -38.36 -9.26 -5.65
C LYS A 8 -37.79 -7.99 -6.29
N GLU A 9 -37.18 -7.12 -5.50
CA GLU A 9 -36.55 -5.90 -5.99
C GLU A 9 -35.38 -6.17 -6.94
N GLN A 10 -34.58 -7.21 -6.67
CA GLN A 10 -33.53 -7.64 -7.60
C GLN A 10 -34.10 -8.22 -8.89
N TYR A 11 -35.20 -8.98 -8.82
CA TYR A 11 -35.86 -9.56 -9.98
C TYR A 11 -36.45 -8.50 -10.90
N GLU A 12 -37.06 -7.45 -10.36
CA GLU A 12 -37.55 -6.32 -11.16
C GLU A 12 -36.43 -5.61 -11.93
N LYS A 13 -35.21 -5.53 -11.35
CA LYS A 13 -34.06 -4.86 -11.96
C LYS A 13 -33.26 -5.72 -12.93
N LYS A 14 -33.05 -7.00 -12.60
CA LYS A 14 -32.12 -7.91 -13.30
C LYS A 14 -32.83 -9.10 -13.95
N GLY A 15 -34.15 -9.23 -13.80
CA GLY A 15 -34.94 -10.35 -14.32
C GLY A 15 -34.49 -11.70 -13.73
N MET A 16 -34.53 -12.74 -14.56
CA MET A 16 -34.15 -14.11 -14.18
C MET A 16 -32.73 -14.23 -13.62
N ALA A 17 -31.81 -13.32 -13.97
CA ALA A 17 -30.45 -13.32 -13.44
C ALA A 17 -30.40 -13.06 -11.92
N ALA A 18 -31.44 -12.44 -11.33
CA ALA A 18 -31.55 -12.24 -9.88
C ALA A 18 -31.80 -13.54 -9.11
N LEU A 19 -32.26 -14.60 -9.80
CA LEU A 19 -32.53 -15.92 -9.21
C LEU A 19 -31.34 -16.87 -9.41
N ALA A 20 -30.26 -16.43 -10.04
CA ALA A 20 -29.06 -17.23 -10.22
C ALA A 20 -28.40 -17.50 -8.86
N SER A 21 -28.04 -18.77 -8.61
CA SER A 21 -27.37 -19.18 -7.36
C SER A 21 -25.92 -18.71 -7.27
N ALA A 22 -25.30 -18.37 -8.39
CA ALA A 22 -23.90 -17.94 -8.48
C ALA A 22 -23.75 -16.82 -9.51
N CYS A 23 -22.70 -16.02 -9.37
CA CYS A 23 -22.35 -15.02 -10.37
C CYS A 23 -21.83 -15.68 -11.66
N PRO A 24 -22.10 -15.09 -12.83
CA PRO A 24 -21.64 -15.65 -14.11
C PRO A 24 -20.16 -15.37 -14.40
N PHE A 25 -19.44 -14.71 -13.49
CA PHE A 25 -18.03 -14.35 -13.62
C PHE A 25 -17.31 -14.57 -12.28
N ASP A 26 -15.99 -14.66 -12.33
CA ASP A 26 -15.15 -14.73 -11.14
C ASP A 26 -15.05 -13.34 -10.50
N GLN A 27 -15.73 -13.18 -9.36
CA GLN A 27 -15.78 -11.93 -8.62
C GLN A 27 -14.41 -11.54 -8.05
N ALA A 28 -13.62 -12.51 -7.59
CA ALA A 28 -12.31 -12.25 -7.01
C ALA A 28 -11.33 -11.79 -8.09
N ALA A 29 -11.34 -12.44 -9.25
CA ALA A 29 -10.52 -12.04 -10.39
C ALA A 29 -10.81 -10.60 -10.83
N VAL A 30 -12.09 -10.24 -11.00
CA VAL A 30 -12.48 -8.87 -11.38
C VAL A 30 -11.98 -7.82 -10.38
N LEU A 31 -12.06 -8.11 -9.08
CA LEU A 31 -11.56 -7.18 -8.05
C LEU A 31 -10.03 -7.09 -8.06
N LEU A 32 -9.31 -8.20 -8.29
CA LEU A 32 -7.85 -8.22 -8.37
C LEU A 32 -7.33 -7.50 -9.62
N GLU A 33 -8.01 -7.62 -10.75
CA GLU A 33 -7.67 -6.88 -11.98
C GLU A 33 -7.75 -5.36 -11.76
N ASN A 34 -8.67 -4.90 -10.91
CA ASN A 34 -8.89 -3.49 -10.60
C ASN A 34 -8.22 -3.04 -9.29
N ARG A 35 -7.27 -3.82 -8.78
CA ARG A 35 -6.64 -3.61 -7.47
C ARG A 35 -6.04 -2.22 -7.32
N GLU A 36 -5.24 -1.79 -8.30
CA GLU A 36 -4.54 -0.51 -8.24
C GLU A 36 -5.52 0.67 -8.17
N TYR A 37 -6.60 0.62 -8.95
CA TYR A 37 -7.65 1.63 -8.91
C TYR A 37 -8.32 1.70 -7.54
N ILE A 38 -8.72 0.55 -6.98
CA ILE A 38 -9.40 0.48 -5.68
C ILE A 38 -8.49 1.03 -4.56
N GLU A 39 -7.24 0.58 -4.49
CA GLU A 39 -6.29 1.04 -3.47
C GLU A 39 -6.03 2.56 -3.58
N ASN A 40 -5.92 3.08 -4.80
CA ASN A 40 -5.68 4.52 -5.00
C ASN A 40 -6.92 5.37 -4.74
N SER A 41 -8.11 4.93 -5.15
CA SER A 41 -9.37 5.67 -4.98
C SER A 41 -9.87 5.69 -3.54
N LEU A 42 -9.65 4.60 -2.80
CA LEU A 42 -10.03 4.50 -1.38
C LEU A 42 -8.88 4.84 -0.43
N GLU A 43 -7.73 5.25 -0.97
CA GLU A 43 -6.51 5.58 -0.21
C GLU A 43 -6.05 4.47 0.75
N LEU A 44 -6.19 3.21 0.33
CA LEU A 44 -5.83 2.04 1.13
C LEU A 44 -4.36 1.68 0.93
N ASP A 45 -3.68 1.30 2.02
CA ASP A 45 -2.31 0.80 1.96
C ASP A 45 -2.25 -0.55 1.24
N ARG A 46 -3.21 -1.44 1.57
CA ARG A 46 -3.38 -2.76 1.01
C ARG A 46 -4.82 -3.22 1.20
N PHE A 47 -5.36 -3.97 0.26
CA PHE A 47 -6.48 -4.87 0.54
C PHE A 47 -6.18 -6.31 0.15
N SER A 48 -6.93 -7.24 0.75
CA SER A 48 -6.90 -8.66 0.46
C SER A 48 -8.34 -9.15 0.32
N ILE A 49 -8.55 -10.12 -0.56
CA ILE A 49 -9.82 -10.81 -0.71
C ILE A 49 -9.70 -12.12 0.04
N LYS A 50 -10.68 -12.43 0.88
CA LYS A 50 -10.81 -13.73 1.55
C LYS A 50 -12.08 -14.42 1.08
N PHE A 51 -12.02 -15.73 0.96
CA PHE A 51 -13.17 -16.57 0.65
C PHE A 51 -13.85 -17.07 1.92
N THR A 52 -15.16 -17.32 1.84
CA THR A 52 -15.98 -17.71 3.00
C THR A 52 -15.64 -19.08 3.58
N ASP A 53 -14.89 -19.89 2.86
CA ASP A 53 -14.39 -21.21 3.25
C ASP A 53 -13.00 -21.17 3.92
N GLU A 54 -12.36 -20.00 4.01
CA GLU A 54 -11.11 -19.83 4.74
C GLU A 54 -11.33 -19.91 6.26
N ALA A 55 -10.42 -20.59 6.97
CA ALA A 55 -10.55 -20.90 8.39
C ALA A 55 -10.50 -19.67 9.32
N ASP A 56 -10.02 -18.52 8.83
CA ASP A 56 -9.86 -17.28 9.57
C ASP A 56 -10.96 -16.25 9.28
N VAL A 57 -12.02 -16.66 8.57
CA VAL A 57 -13.22 -15.85 8.35
C VAL A 57 -14.25 -16.14 9.43
N GLU A 58 -14.80 -15.09 10.02
CA GLU A 58 -15.81 -15.23 11.08
C GLU A 58 -17.08 -15.91 10.54
N PRO A 59 -17.70 -16.83 11.30
CA PRO A 59 -18.86 -17.59 10.84
C PRO A 59 -20.03 -16.68 10.46
N ILE A 60 -20.21 -15.56 11.17
CA ILE A 60 -21.25 -14.56 10.87
C ILE A 60 -21.06 -13.97 9.45
N ILE A 61 -19.82 -13.73 9.03
CA ILE A 61 -19.51 -13.25 7.68
C ILE A 61 -19.85 -14.34 6.66
N SER A 62 -19.48 -15.59 6.92
CA SER A 62 -19.79 -16.71 6.03
C SER A 62 -21.28 -16.96 5.84
N GLU A 63 -22.11 -16.70 6.87
CA GLU A 63 -23.56 -16.91 6.83
C GLU A 63 -24.33 -15.74 6.18
N THR A 64 -23.75 -14.53 6.17
CA THR A 64 -24.43 -13.31 5.71
C THR A 64 -24.04 -12.88 4.30
N VAL A 65 -22.82 -13.22 3.86
CA VAL A 65 -22.32 -12.86 2.54
C VAL A 65 -23.00 -13.69 1.46
N VAL A 66 -23.38 -13.03 0.37
CA VAL A 66 -23.98 -13.67 -0.81
C VAL A 66 -23.22 -13.30 -2.08
N PRO A 67 -23.20 -14.18 -3.11
CA PRO A 67 -22.60 -13.87 -4.40
C PRO A 67 -23.14 -12.56 -4.99
N GLY A 68 -22.24 -11.70 -5.48
CA GLY A 68 -22.57 -10.40 -6.06
C GLY A 68 -22.70 -9.26 -5.05
N ALA A 69 -22.60 -9.55 -3.75
CA ALA A 69 -22.61 -8.56 -2.68
C ALA A 69 -21.53 -8.89 -1.63
N PRO A 70 -20.23 -8.69 -1.96
CA PRO A 70 -19.14 -8.93 -1.02
C PRO A 70 -19.21 -7.96 0.16
N LEU A 71 -18.80 -8.43 1.34
CA LEU A 71 -18.70 -7.61 2.55
C LEU A 71 -17.29 -7.04 2.68
N MET A 72 -17.20 -5.73 2.95
CA MET A 72 -15.95 -5.02 3.14
C MET A 72 -15.70 -4.82 4.64
N HIS A 73 -14.52 -5.24 5.11
CA HIS A 73 -14.10 -5.08 6.50
C HIS A 73 -12.81 -4.25 6.56
N PHE A 74 -12.81 -3.16 7.32
CA PHE A 74 -11.62 -2.34 7.54
C PHE A 74 -10.90 -2.81 8.80
N PHE A 75 -9.62 -3.10 8.66
CA PHE A 75 -8.76 -3.38 9.80
C PHE A 75 -8.27 -2.08 10.43
N PRO A 76 -7.99 -2.08 11.75
CA PRO A 76 -7.30 -0.96 12.37
C PRO A 76 -5.93 -0.74 11.70
N PRO A 77 -5.37 0.48 11.79
CA PRO A 77 -4.02 0.75 11.33
C PRO A 77 -3.06 -0.26 11.95
N ARG A 78 -2.21 -0.88 11.12
CA ARG A 78 -1.16 -1.77 11.62
C ARG A 78 -0.16 -0.94 12.45
N GLU A 79 0.68 -1.59 13.25
CA GLU A 79 1.80 -0.93 13.90
C GLU A 79 3.00 -0.81 12.95
N GLY A 80 3.66 0.35 12.95
CA GLY A 80 4.69 0.70 11.99
C GLY A 80 5.75 1.60 12.59
N VAL A 81 6.84 1.78 11.84
CA VAL A 81 7.94 2.65 12.22
C VAL A 81 7.92 3.91 11.34
N SER A 82 8.01 5.07 11.98
CA SER A 82 8.06 6.35 11.28
C SER A 82 9.49 6.62 10.81
N LEU A 83 9.67 6.80 9.51
CA LEU A 83 10.93 7.21 8.88
C LEU A 83 10.84 8.65 8.40
N THR A 84 11.97 9.36 8.46
CA THR A 84 12.09 10.68 7.84
C THR A 84 12.38 10.51 6.35
N ALA A 85 11.43 10.85 5.50
CA ALA A 85 11.62 10.92 4.07
C ALA A 85 12.18 12.30 3.69
N ARG A 86 13.44 12.35 3.25
CA ARG A 86 14.16 13.56 2.87
C ARG A 86 14.24 13.74 1.36
N ASN A 87 13.98 14.96 0.89
CA ASN A 87 14.23 15.31 -0.51
C ASN A 87 15.61 15.95 -0.65
N VAL A 88 16.49 15.29 -1.39
CA VAL A 88 17.87 15.77 -1.62
C VAL A 88 18.02 16.56 -2.91
N HIS A 89 16.96 16.70 -3.71
CA HIS A 89 17.03 17.35 -5.00
C HIS A 89 17.14 18.87 -4.86
N VAL A 90 18.17 19.45 -5.48
CA VAL A 90 18.43 20.90 -5.46
C VAL A 90 17.30 21.66 -6.16
N ALA A 91 16.96 22.83 -5.62
CA ALA A 91 15.96 23.74 -6.17
C ALA A 91 14.56 23.10 -6.37
N ASN A 92 14.22 22.12 -5.53
CA ASN A 92 12.89 21.52 -5.48
C ASN A 92 12.15 21.95 -4.20
N ALA A 93 10.87 22.29 -4.33
CA ALA A 93 10.04 22.77 -3.22
C ALA A 93 9.45 21.64 -2.35
N LEU A 94 9.84 20.39 -2.60
CA LEU A 94 9.44 19.24 -1.78
C LEU A 94 10.35 19.16 -0.55
N PHE A 95 9.75 19.09 0.65
CA PHE A 95 10.43 19.13 1.94
C PHE A 95 10.47 17.75 2.62
N ASP A 96 11.25 17.66 3.69
CA ASP A 96 11.31 16.48 4.54
C ASP A 96 9.93 16.20 5.17
N MET A 97 9.53 14.93 5.22
CA MET A 97 8.27 14.50 5.82
C MET A 97 8.40 13.16 6.53
N ASN A 98 7.55 12.90 7.51
CA ASN A 98 7.54 11.62 8.23
C ASN A 98 6.59 10.65 7.52
N VAL A 99 7.08 9.44 7.23
CA VAL A 99 6.31 8.38 6.58
C VAL A 99 6.31 7.14 7.44
N GLU A 100 5.13 6.58 7.69
CA GLU A 100 4.97 5.33 8.43
C GLU A 100 5.14 4.14 7.49
N VAL A 101 6.14 3.31 7.78
CA VAL A 101 6.44 2.08 7.06
C VAL A 101 6.01 0.88 7.90
N MET A 102 5.24 -0.02 7.28
CA MET A 102 4.75 -1.24 7.91
C MET A 102 5.54 -2.45 7.44
N ASP A 103 5.46 -3.53 8.21
CA ASP A 103 6.05 -4.80 7.81
C ASP A 103 5.34 -5.37 6.57
N GLY A 104 6.15 -5.66 5.54
CA GLY A 104 5.71 -6.15 4.24
C GLY A 104 5.28 -5.06 3.24
N ASP A 105 5.46 -3.77 3.56
CA ASP A 105 5.22 -2.70 2.59
C ASP A 105 6.23 -2.80 1.43
N SER A 106 5.79 -2.50 0.21
CA SER A 106 6.69 -2.34 -0.95
C SER A 106 7.06 -0.88 -1.16
N VAL A 107 8.12 -0.63 -1.94
CA VAL A 107 8.52 0.72 -2.36
C VAL A 107 7.36 1.48 -3.01
N ALA A 108 6.54 0.80 -3.82
CA ALA A 108 5.34 1.40 -4.42
C ALA A 108 4.31 1.85 -3.38
N VAL A 109 4.08 1.06 -2.31
CA VAL A 109 3.17 1.43 -1.21
C VAL A 109 3.70 2.66 -0.48
N VAL A 110 4.99 2.69 -0.14
CA VAL A 110 5.61 3.85 0.53
C VAL A 110 5.57 5.11 -0.36
N ALA A 111 5.79 4.96 -1.67
CA ALA A 111 5.66 6.06 -2.63
C ALA A 111 4.22 6.59 -2.72
N ARG A 112 3.20 5.73 -2.64
CA ARG A 112 1.79 6.15 -2.56
C ARG A 112 1.48 6.88 -1.26
N LYS A 113 2.00 6.40 -0.12
CA LYS A 113 1.88 7.09 1.18
C LYS A 113 2.49 8.50 1.12
N LEU A 114 3.67 8.64 0.52
CA LEU A 114 4.30 9.95 0.28
C LEU A 114 3.41 10.90 -0.54
N ARG A 115 2.79 10.41 -1.61
CA ARG A 115 1.84 11.21 -2.42
C ARG A 115 0.60 11.63 -1.64
N ARG A 116 0.09 10.77 -0.76
CA ARG A 116 -1.05 11.08 0.13
C ARG A 116 -0.70 12.18 1.14
N LEU A 117 0.49 12.08 1.75
CA LEU A 117 0.96 13.05 2.74
C LEU A 117 1.29 14.41 2.10
N ASN A 118 1.94 14.42 0.94
CA ASN A 118 2.31 15.64 0.23
C ASN A 118 1.63 15.75 -1.14
N LYS A 119 0.50 16.47 -1.15
CA LYS A 119 -0.28 16.77 -2.37
C LYS A 119 0.48 17.60 -3.42
N SER A 120 1.64 18.15 -3.07
CA SER A 120 2.53 18.82 -4.03
C SER A 120 3.19 17.84 -5.00
N ILE A 121 3.29 16.56 -4.61
CA ILE A 121 3.74 15.48 -5.49
C ILE A 121 2.60 15.16 -6.47
N LYS A 122 2.62 15.81 -7.63
CA LYS A 122 1.63 15.62 -8.68
C LYS A 122 1.67 14.18 -9.22
N PRO A 123 0.53 13.60 -9.67
CA PRO A 123 0.48 12.23 -10.20
C PRO A 123 1.42 11.96 -11.39
N ARG A 124 1.78 13.00 -12.13
CA ARG A 124 2.74 12.94 -13.25
C ARG A 124 4.19 12.71 -12.81
N PHE A 125 4.51 12.93 -11.54
CA PHE A 125 5.87 12.78 -11.04
C PHE A 125 6.15 11.31 -10.69
N ASN A 126 7.25 10.80 -11.21
CA ASN A 126 7.79 9.50 -10.84
C ASN A 126 8.52 9.64 -9.50
N VAL A 127 8.10 8.86 -8.51
CA VAL A 127 8.67 8.89 -7.16
C VAL A 127 9.60 7.70 -7.02
N THR A 128 10.89 7.97 -6.85
CA THR A 128 11.90 6.94 -6.59
C THR A 128 12.42 7.06 -5.16
N LEU A 129 12.63 5.92 -4.52
CA LEU A 129 13.17 5.84 -3.16
C LEU A 129 14.64 5.39 -3.19
N TRP A 130 15.41 5.96 -2.28
CA TRP A 130 16.84 5.78 -2.16
C TRP A 130 17.20 5.60 -0.69
N ARG A 131 18.15 4.70 -0.43
CA ARG A 131 18.74 4.51 0.90
C ARG A 131 20.13 5.13 0.95
N TYR A 132 20.59 5.51 2.14
CA TYR A 132 21.99 5.83 2.33
C TYR A 132 22.85 4.56 2.24
N GLN A 133 24.04 4.66 1.64
CA GLN A 133 25.02 3.56 1.66
C GLN A 133 25.45 3.24 3.10
N ASP A 134 25.53 4.26 3.94
CA ASP A 134 25.82 4.17 5.38
C ASP A 134 24.53 4.43 6.19
N PRO A 135 23.94 3.40 6.82
CA PRO A 135 22.66 3.51 7.53
C PRO A 135 22.69 4.37 8.80
N VAL A 136 23.87 4.63 9.38
CA VAL A 136 23.98 5.31 10.69
C VAL A 136 24.55 6.72 10.54
N GLY A 137 25.55 6.89 9.67
CA GLY A 137 26.23 8.16 9.47
C GLY A 137 25.90 8.86 8.15
N GLY A 138 25.11 8.23 7.28
CA GLY A 138 24.82 8.75 5.94
C GLY A 138 24.08 10.09 5.95
N ASP A 139 23.08 10.22 6.83
CA ASP A 139 22.27 11.42 7.02
C ASP A 139 23.04 12.63 7.57
N ARG A 140 24.19 12.37 8.20
CA ARG A 140 25.11 13.39 8.76
C ARG A 140 26.16 13.86 7.76
N LYS A 141 26.26 13.22 6.59
CA LYS A 141 27.19 13.64 5.53
C LYS A 141 26.60 14.82 4.77
N MET A 142 27.46 15.76 4.42
CA MET A 142 27.07 16.90 3.59
C MET A 142 26.76 16.40 2.18
N ILE A 143 25.54 16.68 1.72
CA ILE A 143 25.07 16.33 0.38
C ILE A 143 25.68 17.32 -0.61
N SER A 144 26.30 16.80 -1.68
CA SER A 144 26.88 17.63 -2.74
C SER A 144 25.77 18.29 -3.56
N CYS A 145 25.93 19.56 -3.91
CA CYS A 145 25.00 20.26 -4.80
C CYS A 145 25.13 19.82 -6.27
N LEU A 146 26.28 19.26 -6.67
CA LEU A 146 26.54 18.83 -8.05
C LEU A 146 26.01 17.42 -8.32
N ASP A 147 26.17 16.52 -7.34
CA ASP A 147 25.63 15.16 -7.38
C ASP A 147 25.06 14.79 -6.01
N PRO A 148 23.78 15.10 -5.77
CA PRO A 148 23.14 14.83 -4.48
C PRO A 148 22.89 13.33 -4.25
N LEU A 149 22.97 12.48 -5.29
CA LEU A 149 22.66 11.05 -5.19
C LEU A 149 23.89 10.16 -4.97
N ALA A 150 25.11 10.68 -5.05
CA ALA A 150 26.36 9.91 -4.94
C ALA A 150 26.49 9.02 -3.69
N ILE A 151 25.94 9.46 -2.54
CA ILE A 151 26.01 8.74 -1.26
C ILE A 151 24.81 7.78 -1.03
N HIS A 152 23.94 7.68 -2.03
CA HIS A 152 22.69 6.94 -1.97
C HIS A 152 22.69 5.76 -2.93
N GLU A 153 21.87 4.76 -2.64
CA GLU A 153 21.62 3.61 -3.49
C GLU A 153 20.12 3.52 -3.77
N LYS A 154 19.76 3.35 -5.04
CA LYS A 154 18.37 3.28 -5.47
C LYS A 154 17.73 1.98 -4.96
N LEU A 155 16.52 2.10 -4.41
CA LEU A 155 15.69 0.93 -4.10
C LEU A 155 14.93 0.49 -5.35
N GLU A 156 14.85 -0.83 -5.55
CA GLU A 156 14.00 -1.41 -6.59
C GLU A 156 12.53 -1.33 -6.19
N ASP A 157 11.63 -1.15 -7.16
CA ASP A 157 10.19 -0.99 -6.89
C ASP A 157 9.57 -2.27 -6.27
N SER A 158 10.18 -3.43 -6.54
CA SER A 158 9.83 -4.74 -5.98
C SER A 158 10.43 -5.01 -4.60
N ALA A 159 11.27 -4.10 -4.08
CA ALA A 159 11.88 -4.28 -2.77
C ALA A 159 10.83 -4.17 -1.66
N VAL A 160 10.97 -5.01 -0.64
CA VAL A 160 10.03 -5.13 0.48
C VAL A 160 10.70 -4.65 1.76
N PHE A 161 9.99 -3.82 2.51
CA PHE A 161 10.38 -3.35 3.83
C PHE A 161 10.03 -4.40 4.88
N THR A 162 11.02 -4.81 5.66
CA THR A 162 10.87 -5.64 6.85
C THR A 162 11.08 -4.76 8.08
N VAL A 163 10.06 -4.71 8.92
CA VAL A 163 10.02 -3.79 10.07
C VAL A 163 9.96 -4.59 11.36
N ASP A 164 10.90 -4.32 12.27
CA ASP A 164 10.88 -4.85 13.62
C ASP A 164 10.32 -3.76 14.56
N THR A 165 9.05 -3.92 14.96
CA THR A 165 8.33 -2.94 15.78
C THR A 165 8.92 -2.81 17.19
N GLU A 166 9.50 -3.87 17.74
CA GLU A 166 10.06 -3.86 19.10
C GLU A 166 11.36 -3.03 19.13
N LYS A 167 12.21 -3.20 18.12
CA LYS A 167 13.49 -2.49 18.02
C LYS A 167 13.40 -1.16 17.27
N LYS A 168 12.25 -0.87 16.65
CA LYS A 168 12.02 0.26 15.74
C LYS A 168 13.05 0.31 14.60
N THR A 169 13.46 -0.84 14.10
CA THR A 169 14.44 -0.94 13.02
C THR A 169 13.75 -1.29 11.71
N VAL A 170 14.18 -0.63 10.63
CA VAL A 170 13.68 -0.88 9.28
C VAL A 170 14.80 -1.41 8.41
N SER A 171 14.53 -2.51 7.72
CA SER A 171 15.41 -3.10 6.73
C SER A 171 14.66 -3.29 5.42
N VAL A 172 15.39 -3.24 4.31
CA VAL A 172 14.84 -3.57 2.99
C VAL A 172 15.50 -4.82 2.46
N SER A 173 14.67 -5.76 2.03
CA SER A 173 15.10 -6.93 1.29
C SER A 173 15.21 -6.57 -0.19
N ASN A 174 16.44 -6.54 -0.71
CA ASN A 174 16.70 -6.39 -2.14
C ASN A 174 17.48 -7.62 -2.63
N ASN A 175 16.92 -8.34 -3.62
CA ASN A 175 17.53 -9.53 -4.21
C ASN A 175 18.05 -10.57 -3.19
N GLY A 176 17.29 -10.79 -2.12
CA GLY A 176 17.60 -11.77 -1.07
C GLY A 176 18.59 -11.30 0.00
N LYS A 177 19.08 -10.06 -0.07
CA LYS A 177 19.91 -9.44 0.97
C LYS A 177 19.11 -8.38 1.72
N ALA A 178 19.14 -8.46 3.05
CA ALA A 178 18.52 -7.47 3.93
C ALA A 178 19.51 -6.33 4.21
N TYR A 179 19.10 -5.11 3.93
CA TYR A 179 19.87 -3.90 4.16
C TYR A 179 19.18 -3.00 5.18
N PRO A 180 19.84 -2.61 6.28
CA PRO A 180 19.28 -1.62 7.19
C PRO A 180 19.22 -0.24 6.52
N ILE A 181 18.13 0.49 6.74
CA ILE A 181 17.93 1.86 6.21
C ILE A 181 18.33 2.92 7.22
N GLY A 182 18.17 2.64 8.53
CA GLY A 182 18.25 3.65 9.58
C GLY A 182 16.95 4.45 9.67
N ASP A 183 17.04 5.69 10.16
CA ASP A 183 15.87 6.53 10.46
C ASP A 183 15.44 7.42 9.28
N THR A 184 16.30 7.57 8.26
CA THR A 184 16.07 8.48 7.14
C THR A 184 16.10 7.74 5.80
N ILE A 185 15.08 7.95 4.98
CA ILE A 185 15.02 7.51 3.58
C ILE A 185 15.05 8.74 2.67
N VAL A 186 15.61 8.59 1.47
CA VAL A 186 15.64 9.67 0.49
C VAL A 186 14.61 9.41 -0.59
N TYR A 187 13.84 10.45 -0.94
CA TYR A 187 12.90 10.37 -2.04
C TYR A 187 13.21 11.44 -3.10
N VAL A 188 12.99 11.08 -4.35
CA VAL A 188 13.08 11.99 -5.50
C VAL A 188 11.79 11.88 -6.28
N ALA A 189 11.12 13.02 -6.49
CA ALA A 189 9.92 13.12 -7.30
C ALA A 189 10.16 14.10 -8.46
N GLN A 190 10.08 13.60 -9.69
CA GLN A 190 10.34 14.34 -10.94
C GLN A 190 9.39 13.95 -12.06
#